data_AF-A0A6V7TV08-F1
#
_entry.id   AF-A0A6V7TV08-F1
#
_cell.length_a   1.000
_cell.length_b   1.000
_cell.length_c   1.000
_cell.angle_alpha   90.00
_cell.angle_beta   90.00
_cell.angle_gamma   90.00
#
_symmetry.space_group_name_H-M   'P 1'
#
loop_
_entity.id
_entity.type
_entity.pdbx_description
1 polymer ?
#
loop_
_entity_poly.entity_id
_entity_poly.type
_entity_poly.pdbx_seq_one_letter_code
_entity_poly.pdbx_strand_id
1 'polypeptide(L)'
;MKSLINGGWSVWSPFNCKQCSCPSISGSIGVTLSHRSCSNPEPVNGGAECQGPNQRAAVCTRKCGEERNSVNQYISSKCAEHKYQRNDPELTGSGSQLTRFPQRACKIFCDVQNGFGSQRNYRFYGDNLPDGAPCGWDRYCLNGECTIANKYFWQNCLHLNSSKRKIILNDEAFIRQKMWMRIDGGGSGEN
;
A
#
# COMPACT_ATOMS: atom_id res chain seq x y z
N MET A 1 16.42 -39.28 -1.51
CA MET A 1 15.93 -38.05 -0.85
C MET A 1 15.64 -37.01 -1.93
N LYS A 2 14.48 -36.35 -1.91
CA LYS A 2 14.21 -35.25 -2.85
C LYS A 2 14.89 -33.97 -2.34
N SER A 3 15.54 -33.22 -3.21
CA SER A 3 16.25 -31.99 -2.85
C SER A 3 15.28 -30.87 -2.47
N LEU A 4 15.57 -30.16 -1.38
CA LEU A 4 14.86 -28.93 -1.02
C LEU A 4 15.34 -27.79 -1.92
N ILE A 5 14.40 -27.04 -2.48
CA ILE A 5 14.67 -25.89 -3.35
C ILE A 5 13.95 -24.69 -2.76
N ASN A 6 14.68 -23.66 -2.36
CA ASN A 6 14.06 -22.40 -1.93
C ASN A 6 13.53 -21.64 -3.14
N GLY A 7 12.42 -20.95 -2.96
CA GLY A 7 11.80 -20.14 -4.00
C GLY A 7 12.66 -18.94 -4.39
N GLY A 8 12.63 -18.61 -5.69
CA GLY A 8 13.25 -17.42 -6.25
C GLY A 8 12.23 -16.54 -6.97
N TRP A 9 12.43 -15.24 -6.87
CA TRP A 9 11.57 -14.26 -7.54
C TRP A 9 11.72 -14.35 -9.07
N SER A 10 10.60 -14.36 -9.78
CA SER A 10 10.56 -14.09 -11.21
C SER A 10 10.90 -12.61 -11.50
N VAL A 11 11.17 -12.31 -12.76
CA VAL A 11 11.35 -10.92 -13.20
C VAL A 11 10.06 -10.14 -13.01
N TRP A 12 10.20 -8.87 -12.63
CA TRP A 12 9.07 -7.96 -12.53
C TRP A 12 8.39 -7.77 -13.88
N SER A 13 7.05 -7.81 -13.90
CA SER A 13 6.27 -7.45 -15.09
C SER A 13 6.54 -5.99 -15.49
N PRO A 14 6.50 -5.66 -16.79
CA PRO A 14 6.67 -4.28 -17.23
C PRO A 14 5.51 -3.41 -16.74
N PHE A 15 5.80 -2.15 -16.41
CA PHE A 15 4.76 -1.18 -16.10
C PHE A 15 3.98 -0.80 -17.36
N ASN A 16 2.65 -0.75 -17.27
CA ASN A 16 1.81 -0.22 -18.35
C ASN A 16 1.42 1.22 -18.08
N CYS A 17 2.27 2.16 -18.48
CA CYS A 17 2.06 3.59 -18.25
C CYS A 17 0.90 4.23 -19.01
N LYS A 18 0.28 3.52 -19.96
CA LYS A 18 -0.98 3.96 -20.59
C LYS A 18 -2.20 3.63 -19.73
N GLN A 19 -2.08 2.64 -18.84
CA GLN A 19 -3.14 2.17 -17.96
C GLN A 19 -2.78 2.51 -16.51
N CYS A 20 -3.18 3.72 -16.11
CA CYS A 20 -3.02 4.18 -14.74
C CYS A 20 -4.35 4.04 -14.00
N SER A 21 -4.29 3.37 -12.85
CA SER A 21 -5.38 3.41 -11.87
C SER A 21 -5.40 4.78 -11.20
N CYS A 22 -6.59 5.35 -11.05
CA CYS A 22 -6.81 6.59 -10.33
C CYS A 22 -8.02 6.40 -9.41
N PRO A 23 -7.81 6.31 -8.10
CA PRO A 23 -8.91 6.27 -7.15
C PRO A 23 -9.76 7.54 -7.22
N SER A 24 -11.08 7.37 -7.15
CA SER A 24 -12.03 8.48 -6.99
C SER A 24 -12.08 8.98 -5.54
N ILE A 25 -10.92 9.38 -5.03
CA ILE A 25 -10.70 9.91 -3.68
C ILE A 25 -9.83 11.16 -3.80
N SER A 26 -10.25 12.25 -3.17
CA SER A 26 -9.51 13.52 -3.12
C SER A 26 -8.08 13.31 -2.61
N GLY A 27 -7.11 13.89 -3.31
CA GLY A 27 -5.67 13.77 -2.99
C GLY A 27 -4.99 12.50 -3.48
N SER A 28 -5.68 11.65 -4.26
CA SER A 28 -5.10 10.43 -4.83
C SER A 28 -4.09 10.72 -5.95
N ILE A 29 -3.17 9.77 -6.14
CA ILE A 29 -2.22 9.76 -7.24
C ILE A 29 -2.54 8.64 -8.24
N GLY A 30 -2.18 8.86 -9.49
CA GLY A 30 -2.26 7.83 -10.51
C GLY A 30 -1.13 6.83 -10.34
N VAL A 31 -1.43 5.54 -10.37
CA VAL A 31 -0.42 4.48 -10.25
C VAL A 31 -0.60 3.40 -11.31
N THR A 32 0.51 2.79 -11.73
CA THR A 32 0.53 1.57 -12.54
C THR A 32 1.33 0.50 -11.81
N LEU A 33 0.84 -0.74 -11.85
CA LEU A 33 1.37 -1.84 -11.05
C LEU A 33 2.35 -2.69 -11.84
N SER A 34 3.30 -3.29 -11.12
CA SER A 34 4.22 -4.30 -11.61
C SER A 34 4.25 -5.41 -10.58
N HIS A 35 4.19 -6.65 -11.05
CA HIS A 35 4.05 -7.85 -10.23
C HIS A 35 5.19 -8.83 -10.52
N ARG A 36 5.49 -9.68 -9.55
CA ARG A 36 6.36 -10.86 -9.70
C ARG A 36 5.79 -12.03 -8.91
N SER A 37 6.27 -13.23 -9.20
CA SER A 37 5.86 -14.50 -8.60
C SER A 37 7.06 -15.21 -8.01
N CYS A 38 6.86 -16.01 -6.96
CA CYS A 38 7.91 -16.86 -6.40
C CYS A 38 8.04 -18.15 -7.22
N SER A 39 8.57 -18.04 -8.45
CA SER A 39 8.52 -19.13 -9.43
C SER A 39 9.80 -19.34 -10.22
N ASN A 40 10.92 -18.75 -9.79
CA ASN A 40 12.20 -18.87 -10.49
C ASN A 40 13.37 -19.09 -9.50
N PRO A 41 13.52 -20.30 -8.92
CA PRO A 41 12.64 -21.47 -9.06
C PRO A 41 11.42 -21.41 -8.11
N GLU A 42 10.45 -22.30 -8.28
CA GLU A 42 9.39 -22.51 -7.28
C GLU A 42 9.95 -23.22 -6.04
N PRO A 43 9.43 -22.93 -4.83
CA PRO A 43 9.82 -23.64 -3.62
C PRO A 43 9.33 -25.08 -3.64
N VAL A 44 10.23 -26.05 -3.40
CA VAL A 44 9.94 -27.49 -3.47
C VAL A 44 10.50 -28.22 -2.26
N ASN A 45 9.79 -29.28 -1.82
CA ASN A 45 10.16 -30.14 -0.70
C ASN A 45 10.45 -29.39 0.62
N GLY A 46 9.59 -28.42 0.96
CA GLY A 46 9.72 -27.61 2.18
C GLY A 46 10.70 -26.45 2.05
N GLY A 47 11.09 -26.08 0.83
CA GLY A 47 11.89 -24.88 0.59
C GLY A 47 11.18 -23.60 0.98
N ALA A 48 11.97 -22.58 1.33
CA ALA A 48 11.46 -21.30 1.80
C ALA A 48 10.75 -20.53 0.68
N GLU A 49 9.62 -19.90 1.03
CA GLU A 49 8.95 -18.91 0.19
C GLU A 49 9.82 -17.66 0.01
N CYS A 50 9.56 -16.94 -1.08
CA CYS A 50 10.29 -15.73 -1.38
C CYS A 50 9.98 -14.62 -0.35
N GLN A 51 11.02 -13.97 0.16
CA GLN A 51 10.89 -12.83 1.06
C GLN A 51 10.83 -11.51 0.28
N GLY A 52 9.96 -10.59 0.70
CA GLY A 52 9.81 -9.26 0.11
C GLY A 52 8.49 -9.06 -0.65
N PRO A 53 8.25 -7.86 -1.21
CA PRO A 53 6.99 -7.56 -1.89
C PRO A 53 6.87 -8.29 -3.22
N ASN A 54 5.69 -8.80 -3.53
CA ASN A 54 5.35 -9.35 -4.87
C ASN A 54 4.71 -8.29 -5.80
N GLN A 55 4.45 -7.09 -5.29
CA GLN A 55 3.84 -5.96 -6.00
C GLN A 55 4.60 -4.66 -5.72
N ARG A 56 4.81 -3.88 -6.78
CA ARG A 56 5.35 -2.52 -6.74
C ARG A 56 4.54 -1.60 -7.64
N ALA A 57 4.60 -0.30 -7.42
CA ALA A 57 3.87 0.66 -8.24
C ALA A 57 4.76 1.80 -8.74
N ALA A 58 4.55 2.21 -9.98
CA ALA A 58 5.10 3.45 -10.53
C ALA A 58 4.03 4.54 -10.56
N VAL A 59 4.42 5.76 -10.21
CA VAL A 59 3.52 6.92 -10.23
C VAL A 59 3.37 7.44 -11.66
N CYS A 60 2.13 7.69 -12.05
CA CYS A 60 1.77 8.24 -13.35
C CYS A 60 1.85 9.77 -13.36
N THR A 61 2.22 10.35 -14.52
CA THR A 61 2.31 11.82 -14.69
C THR A 61 0.94 12.50 -14.60
N ARG A 62 -0.12 11.80 -15.00
CA ARG A 62 -1.47 12.37 -15.06
C ARG A 62 -2.03 12.47 -13.64
N LYS A 63 -2.38 13.68 -13.21
CA LYS A 63 -3.14 13.89 -11.97
C LYS A 63 -4.46 13.12 -12.08
N CYS A 64 -4.85 12.45 -11.00
CA CYS A 64 -6.22 11.97 -10.90
C CYS A 64 -7.17 13.18 -10.92
N GLY A 65 -8.37 13.00 -11.49
CA GLY A 65 -9.34 14.08 -11.61
C GLY A 65 -9.69 14.69 -10.24
N GLU A 66 -10.28 15.89 -10.25
CA GLU A 66 -10.75 16.56 -9.02
C GLU A 66 -11.98 15.83 -8.45
N GLU A 67 -11.71 14.71 -7.80
CA GLU A 67 -12.72 13.87 -7.18
C GLU A 67 -13.11 14.44 -5.82
N ARG A 68 -14.42 14.51 -5.55
CA ARG A 68 -14.95 15.21 -4.37
C ARG A 68 -14.93 14.37 -3.09
N ASN A 69 -14.82 13.05 -3.22
CA ASN A 69 -14.93 12.17 -2.06
C ASN A 69 -13.65 12.20 -1.23
N SER A 70 -13.76 12.63 0.02
CA SER A 70 -12.72 12.43 1.03
C SER A 70 -12.48 10.93 1.29
N VAL A 71 -11.32 10.61 1.86
CA VAL A 71 -11.00 9.23 2.27
C VAL A 71 -12.07 8.65 3.19
N ASN A 72 -12.56 9.43 4.16
CA ASN A 72 -13.59 8.98 5.10
C ASN A 72 -14.94 8.75 4.41
N GLN A 73 -15.30 9.52 3.39
CA GLN A 73 -16.52 9.26 2.60
C GLN A 73 -16.41 7.94 1.83
N TYR A 74 -15.24 7.64 1.26
CA TYR A 74 -15.01 6.35 0.61
C TYR A 74 -15.10 5.19 1.61
N ILE A 75 -14.47 5.32 2.78
CA ILE A 75 -14.53 4.32 3.86
C ILE A 75 -15.98 4.11 4.30
N SER A 76 -16.72 5.17 4.59
CA SER A 76 -18.12 5.08 5.01
C SER A 76 -19.02 4.47 3.93
N SER A 77 -18.77 4.74 2.65
CA SER A 77 -19.50 4.08 1.55
C SER A 77 -19.31 2.56 1.58
N LYS A 78 -18.08 2.08 1.78
CA LYS A 78 -17.79 0.64 1.94
C LYS A 78 -18.38 0.06 3.22
N CYS A 79 -18.39 0.81 4.31
CA CYS A 79 -19.00 0.34 5.55
C CYS A 79 -20.53 0.29 5.48
N ALA A 80 -21.17 1.20 4.75
CA ALA A 80 -22.61 1.13 4.46
C ALA A 80 -22.95 -0.09 3.59
N GLU A 81 -22.11 -0.41 2.59
CA GLU A 81 -22.23 -1.63 1.78
C GLU A 81 -22.18 -2.89 2.66
N HIS A 82 -21.17 -3.00 3.55
CA HIS A 82 -21.09 -4.11 4.50
C HIS A 82 -22.27 -4.19 5.45
N LYS A 83 -22.75 -3.05 5.97
CA LYS A 83 -23.94 -3.03 6.83
C LYS A 83 -25.17 -3.62 6.12
N TYR A 84 -25.38 -3.24 4.85
CA TYR A 84 -26.47 -3.78 4.04
C TYR A 84 -26.29 -5.28 3.75
N GLN A 85 -25.10 -5.70 3.33
CA GLN A 85 -24.84 -7.09 2.91
C GLN A 85 -24.78 -8.08 4.08
N ARG A 86 -24.25 -7.65 5.23
CA ARG A 86 -24.05 -8.52 6.41
C ARG A 86 -25.26 -8.52 7.34
N ASN A 87 -26.18 -7.56 7.19
CA ASN A 87 -27.29 -7.32 8.11
C ASN A 87 -26.83 -7.25 9.58
N ASP A 88 -25.68 -6.61 9.81
CA ASP A 88 -25.04 -6.50 11.12
C ASP A 88 -25.61 -5.28 11.87
N PRO A 89 -26.41 -5.48 12.94
CA PRO A 89 -27.10 -4.39 13.63
C PRO A 89 -26.14 -3.47 14.39
N GLU A 90 -24.94 -3.96 14.72
CA GLU A 90 -23.94 -3.17 15.44
C GLU A 90 -23.20 -2.23 14.51
N LEU A 91 -23.14 -2.50 13.20
CA LEU A 91 -22.49 -1.59 12.26
C LEU A 91 -23.25 -0.26 12.18
N THR A 92 -22.50 0.83 12.28
CA THR A 92 -23.05 2.18 12.07
C THR A 92 -23.30 2.46 10.59
N GLY A 93 -22.52 1.81 9.70
CA GLY A 93 -22.44 2.15 8.28
C GLY A 93 -21.45 3.28 7.99
N SER A 94 -20.72 3.75 9.00
CA SER A 94 -19.66 4.74 8.89
C SER A 94 -18.30 4.13 9.23
N GLY A 95 -17.24 4.80 8.82
CA GLY A 95 -15.89 4.49 9.26
C GLY A 95 -14.98 5.71 9.13
N SER A 96 -13.73 5.58 9.57
CA SER A 96 -12.72 6.63 9.32
C SER A 96 -11.33 6.05 9.19
N GLN A 97 -10.47 6.79 8.50
CA GLN A 97 -9.08 6.41 8.31
C GLN A 97 -8.30 6.47 9.64
N LEU A 98 -7.58 5.40 9.95
CA LEU A 98 -6.72 5.31 11.14
C LEU A 98 -5.28 5.66 10.78
N THR A 99 -4.96 6.95 10.68
CA THR A 99 -3.64 7.46 10.23
C THR A 99 -2.54 7.37 11.28
N ARG A 100 -2.88 7.11 12.56
CA ARG A 100 -1.89 7.00 13.66
C ARG A 100 -0.84 5.90 13.40
N PHE A 101 -1.23 4.84 12.70
CA PHE A 101 -0.38 3.69 12.43
C PHE A 101 -0.38 3.38 10.93
N PRO A 102 0.77 3.48 10.23
CA PRO A 102 0.85 3.27 8.78
C PRO A 102 0.22 1.96 8.27
N GLN A 103 0.40 0.87 9.01
CA GLN A 103 -0.14 -0.46 8.71
C GLN A 103 -1.67 -0.59 8.85
N ARG A 104 -2.33 0.48 9.33
CA ARG A 104 -3.79 0.60 9.46
C ARG A 104 -4.37 1.70 8.58
N ALA A 105 -3.56 2.65 8.15
CA ALA A 105 -4.04 3.83 7.42
C ALA A 105 -4.64 3.49 6.05
N CYS A 106 -4.33 2.32 5.49
CA CYS A 106 -4.87 1.85 4.21
C CYS A 106 -5.92 0.75 4.35
N LYS A 107 -6.35 0.43 5.58
CA LYS A 107 -7.39 -0.57 5.85
C LYS A 107 -8.73 0.11 6.13
N ILE A 108 -9.83 -0.50 5.67
CA ILE A 108 -11.18 0.03 5.87
C ILE A 108 -11.75 -0.55 7.16
N PHE A 109 -11.80 0.28 8.20
CA PHE A 109 -12.40 -0.08 9.48
C PHE A 109 -13.79 0.54 9.60
N CYS A 110 -14.78 -0.30 9.89
CA CYS A 110 -16.17 0.11 10.02
C CYS A 110 -16.56 0.24 11.48
N ASP A 111 -17.06 1.42 11.84
CA ASP A 111 -17.43 1.73 13.21
C ASP A 111 -18.64 0.92 13.64
N VAL A 112 -18.55 0.34 14.83
CA VAL A 112 -19.69 -0.28 15.49
C VAL A 112 -20.26 0.64 16.56
N GLN A 113 -21.54 0.47 16.86
CA GLN A 113 -22.21 1.18 17.94
C GLN A 113 -21.56 0.79 19.28
N ASN A 114 -21.14 1.81 20.04
CA ASN A 114 -20.64 1.58 21.38
C ASN A 114 -21.80 1.33 22.33
N GLY A 115 -22.00 0.07 22.72
CA GLY A 115 -22.96 -0.29 23.76
C GLY A 115 -22.53 0.21 25.14
N PHE A 116 -21.27 0.00 25.52
CA PHE A 116 -20.70 0.41 26.82
C PHE A 116 -19.18 0.56 26.73
N GLY A 117 -18.65 1.80 26.82
CA GLY A 117 -17.21 2.08 26.86
C GLY A 117 -16.78 3.35 26.09
N SER A 118 -15.66 3.94 26.48
CA SER A 118 -15.07 5.14 25.83
C SER A 118 -14.18 4.81 24.62
N GLN A 119 -13.91 3.53 24.36
CA GLN A 119 -13.05 3.11 23.26
C GLN A 119 -13.85 2.97 21.96
N ARG A 120 -13.28 3.45 20.86
CA ARG A 120 -13.85 3.28 19.51
C ARG A 120 -13.69 1.83 19.08
N ASN A 121 -14.81 1.12 18.94
CA ASN A 121 -14.84 -0.23 18.41
C ASN A 121 -15.07 -0.21 16.89
N TYR A 122 -14.43 -1.13 16.18
CA TYR A 122 -14.56 -1.24 14.73
C TYR A 122 -14.41 -2.68 14.25
N ARG A 123 -15.01 -2.99 13.10
CA ARG A 123 -14.88 -4.27 12.38
C ARG A 123 -14.02 -4.09 11.12
N PHE A 124 -13.25 -5.11 10.77
CA PHE A 124 -12.42 -5.15 9.57
C PHE A 124 -12.80 -6.36 8.73
N TYR A 125 -13.19 -6.13 7.48
CA TYR A 125 -13.68 -7.18 6.58
C TYR A 125 -12.67 -7.61 5.51
N GLY A 126 -11.45 -7.08 5.56
CA GLY A 126 -10.41 -7.37 4.57
C GLY A 126 -10.26 -6.30 3.48
N ASP A 127 -11.15 -5.31 3.43
CA ASP A 127 -11.06 -4.25 2.42
C ASP A 127 -9.97 -3.23 2.72
N ASN A 128 -9.29 -2.82 1.66
CA ASN A 128 -8.26 -1.80 1.70
C ASN A 128 -8.69 -0.59 0.88
N LEU A 129 -8.17 0.58 1.25
CA LEU A 129 -8.16 1.73 0.37
C LEU A 129 -7.42 1.39 -0.93
N PRO A 130 -7.92 1.87 -2.08
CA PRO A 130 -7.33 1.55 -3.37
C PRO A 130 -5.90 2.11 -3.50
N ASP A 131 -5.09 1.45 -4.33
CA ASP A 131 -3.71 1.86 -4.57
C ASP A 131 -3.66 3.30 -5.12
N GLY A 132 -2.80 4.13 -4.54
CA GLY A 132 -2.70 5.56 -4.85
C GLY A 132 -3.61 6.46 -4.01
N ALA A 133 -4.49 5.91 -3.16
CA ALA A 133 -5.25 6.71 -2.20
C ALA A 133 -4.34 7.30 -1.11
N PRO A 134 -4.58 8.53 -0.63
CA PRO A 134 -3.75 9.15 0.40
C PRO A 134 -3.96 8.47 1.76
N CYS A 135 -2.87 8.25 2.49
CA CYS A 135 -2.87 7.64 3.83
C CYS A 135 -2.07 8.42 4.87
N GLY A 136 -1.65 9.62 4.51
CA GLY A 136 -0.92 10.56 5.35
C GLY A 136 -0.25 11.62 4.50
N TRP A 137 0.56 12.45 5.13
CA TRP A 137 1.37 13.44 4.42
C TRP A 137 2.38 12.75 3.50
N ASP A 138 2.29 12.99 2.19
CA ASP A 138 3.14 12.40 1.15
C ASP A 138 3.20 10.87 1.14
N ARG A 139 2.11 10.24 1.57
CA ARG A 139 2.00 8.79 1.71
C ARG A 139 0.75 8.28 1.03
N TYR A 140 0.90 7.14 0.36
CA TYR A 140 -0.15 6.54 -0.45
C TYR A 140 -0.26 5.04 -0.23
N CYS A 141 -1.47 4.54 -0.38
CA CYS A 141 -1.77 3.13 -0.26
C CYS A 141 -1.17 2.33 -1.41
N LEU A 142 -0.56 1.20 -1.07
CA LEU A 142 -0.15 0.17 -2.00
C LEU A 142 -0.34 -1.20 -1.34
N ASN A 143 -1.23 -2.02 -1.87
CA ASN A 143 -1.56 -3.36 -1.37
C ASN A 143 -1.91 -3.35 0.13
N GLY A 144 -2.74 -2.40 0.56
CA GLY A 144 -3.18 -2.26 1.96
C GLY A 144 -2.15 -1.68 2.93
N GLU A 145 -0.96 -1.32 2.46
CA GLU A 145 0.10 -0.70 3.27
C GLU A 145 0.30 0.77 2.92
N CYS A 146 0.56 1.60 3.94
CA CYS A 146 0.80 3.03 3.75
C CYS A 146 2.27 3.32 3.46
N THR A 147 2.57 3.55 2.19
CA THR A 147 3.93 3.70 1.67
C THR A 147 4.27 5.17 1.42
N ILE A 148 5.56 5.51 1.47
CA ILE A 148 6.04 6.88 1.19
C ILE A 148 6.17 7.04 -0.32
N ALA A 149 5.60 8.10 -0.90
CA ALA A 149 6.01 8.56 -2.21
C ALA A 149 7.32 9.35 -2.06
N ASN A 150 8.43 8.82 -2.56
CA ASN A 150 9.69 9.53 -2.45
C ASN A 150 9.69 10.76 -3.37
N LYS A 151 9.67 11.96 -2.77
CA LYS A 151 9.65 13.26 -3.46
C LYS A 151 10.99 13.69 -4.07
N TYR A 152 12.11 13.06 -3.72
CA TYR A 152 13.45 13.47 -4.17
C TYR A 152 13.84 12.92 -5.55
N PHE A 153 13.01 12.08 -6.15
CA PHE A 153 13.29 11.42 -7.42
C PHE A 153 12.11 11.54 -8.37
N TRP A 154 11.75 12.76 -8.78
CA TRP A 154 10.74 12.97 -9.81
C TRP A 154 11.19 12.38 -11.15
N GLN A 155 10.72 11.17 -11.44
CA GLN A 155 10.67 10.63 -12.79
C GLN A 155 9.43 9.79 -12.97
N ASN A 156 8.54 10.37 -13.77
CA ASN A 156 7.27 9.79 -14.16
C ASN A 156 7.47 8.71 -15.23
N CYS A 157 6.39 7.98 -15.54
CA CYS A 157 6.24 7.05 -16.66
C CYS A 157 6.82 7.48 -18.04
N LEU A 158 7.12 8.77 -18.25
CA LEU A 158 7.74 9.30 -19.47
C LEU A 158 9.23 8.94 -19.63
N HIS A 159 9.93 8.56 -18.56
CA HIS A 159 11.39 8.37 -18.57
C HIS A 159 11.84 6.91 -18.40
N LEU A 160 10.95 5.93 -18.54
CA LEU A 160 11.26 4.50 -18.34
C LEU A 160 12.37 3.95 -19.26
N ASN A 161 12.69 4.65 -20.35
CA ASN A 161 13.76 4.32 -21.32
C ASN A 161 15.07 5.11 -21.11
N SER A 162 15.19 5.94 -20.07
CA SER A 162 16.41 6.73 -19.81
C SER A 162 17.11 6.25 -18.54
N SER A 163 18.45 6.30 -18.52
CA SER A 163 19.34 5.85 -17.44
C SER A 163 19.24 6.68 -16.13
N LYS A 164 18.08 7.27 -15.82
CA LYS A 164 17.81 8.04 -14.62
C LYS A 164 16.73 7.35 -13.74
N ARG A 165 16.73 7.66 -12.44
CA ARG A 165 16.13 6.86 -11.35
C ARG A 165 14.58 7.00 -11.26
N LYS A 166 13.88 5.90 -10.99
CA LYS A 166 12.41 5.72 -11.02
C LYS A 166 11.75 5.97 -9.65
N ILE A 167 10.52 6.51 -9.60
CA ILE A 167 9.67 6.43 -8.38
C ILE A 167 8.97 5.08 -8.38
N ILE A 168 9.40 4.20 -7.49
CA ILE A 168 8.76 2.90 -7.26
C ILE A 168 8.33 2.84 -5.80
N LEU A 169 7.02 2.77 -5.57
CA LEU A 169 6.48 2.36 -4.28
C LEU A 169 6.80 0.88 -4.07
N ASN A 170 7.28 0.51 -2.88
CA ASN A 170 7.82 -0.81 -2.55
C ASN A 170 9.07 -1.23 -3.36
N ASP A 171 9.99 -0.29 -3.64
CA ASP A 171 11.30 -0.65 -4.19
C ASP A 171 12.22 -1.26 -3.11
N GLU A 172 12.66 -2.50 -3.32
CA GLU A 172 13.57 -3.19 -2.39
C GLU A 172 14.91 -2.46 -2.21
N ALA A 173 15.40 -1.78 -3.25
CA ALA A 173 16.64 -0.99 -3.16
C ALA A 173 16.52 0.17 -2.15
N PHE A 174 15.32 0.76 -2.05
CA PHE A 174 15.03 1.85 -1.13
C PHE A 174 14.71 1.35 0.29
N ILE A 175 13.99 0.22 0.41
CA ILE A 175 13.72 -0.43 1.71
C ILE A 175 15.03 -0.79 2.41
N ARG A 176 16.02 -1.34 1.67
CA ARG A 176 17.34 -1.66 2.21
C ARG A 176 18.10 -0.39 2.64
N GLN A 177 18.11 0.69 1.87
CA GLN A 177 18.80 1.94 2.27
C GLN A 177 18.27 2.56 3.58
N LYS A 178 16.97 2.42 3.89
CA LYS A 178 16.43 2.89 5.18
C LYS A 178 16.74 1.98 6.37
N MET A 179 17.06 0.70 6.15
CA MET A 179 17.60 -0.14 7.23
C MET A 179 18.99 0.34 7.67
N TRP A 180 19.84 0.77 6.73
CA TRP A 180 21.17 1.31 7.04
C TRP A 180 21.09 2.67 7.77
N MET A 181 20.24 3.60 7.33
CA MET A 181 20.09 4.90 8.03
C MET A 181 19.52 4.80 9.46
N ARG A 182 18.91 3.66 9.85
CA ARG A 182 18.47 3.42 11.23
C ARG A 182 19.56 2.80 12.12
N ILE A 183 20.65 2.28 11.53
CA ILE A 183 21.75 1.65 12.25
C ILE A 183 22.83 2.68 12.62
N ASP A 184 22.97 3.78 11.86
CA ASP A 184 23.99 4.81 12.10
C ASP A 184 23.58 5.91 13.11
N GLY A 185 22.42 5.76 13.76
CA GLY A 185 21.88 6.75 14.72
C GLY A 185 22.23 6.49 16.19
N GLY A 186 23.21 5.61 16.47
CA GLY A 186 23.58 5.21 17.82
C GLY A 186 25.08 5.30 18.09
N GLY A 187 25.51 6.46 18.62
CA GLY A 187 26.74 6.56 19.41
C GLY A 187 27.80 7.52 18.86
N SER A 188 27.91 8.70 19.50
CA SER A 188 29.04 9.04 20.36
C SER A 188 28.88 10.46 20.89
N GLY A 189 28.66 10.58 22.20
CA GLY A 189 28.88 11.85 22.91
C GLY A 189 30.35 11.92 23.30
N GLU A 190 31.07 12.86 22.70
CA GLU A 190 32.34 13.38 23.21
C GLU A 190 32.25 14.90 23.24
N ASN A 191 32.05 15.42 24.46
CA ASN A 191 32.62 16.62 25.08
C ASN A 191 31.71 17.12 26.21
#